data_AF-A0A7X6L7I1-F1
#
_entry.id   AF-A0A7X6L7I1-F1
#
_cell.length_a   1.000
_cell.length_b   1.000
_cell.length_c   1.000
_cell.angle_alpha   90.00
_cell.angle_beta   90.00
_cell.angle_gamma   90.00
#
_symmetry.space_group_name_H-M   'P 1'
#
loop_
_entity.id
_entity.type
_entity.pdbx_description
1 polymer ?
#
loop_
_entity_poly.entity_id
_entity_poly.type
_entity_poly.pdbx_seq_one_letter_code
_entity_poly.pdbx_strand_id
1 'polypeptide(L)' 'MTITSADAEQWRHFHRNCFVEGAFRSLDEARFVLNAHSGDGPNCLQYLAAAAYSSGLADEALA' A
#
# COMPACT_ATOMS: atom_id res chain seq x y z
N MET A 1 -1.29 -3.44 -15.34
CA MET A 1 -2.73 -3.19 -15.16
C MET A 1 -2.91 -1.67 -15.15
N THR A 2 -3.93 -1.12 -15.79
CA THR A 2 -4.14 0.33 -15.77
C THR A 2 -4.94 0.69 -14.53
N ILE A 3 -4.33 1.42 -13.59
CA ILE A 3 -5.01 1.91 -12.38
C ILE A 3 -6.04 2.97 -12.80
N THR A 4 -7.30 2.77 -12.43
CA THR A 4 -8.36 3.75 -12.72
C THR A 4 -8.53 4.76 -11.58
N SER A 5 -9.24 5.85 -11.84
CA SER A 5 -9.63 6.80 -10.79
C SER A 5 -10.52 6.16 -9.72
N ALA A 6 -11.37 5.20 -10.11
CA ALA A 6 -12.22 4.44 -9.21
C ALA A 6 -11.40 3.55 -8.26
N ASP A 7 -10.34 2.91 -8.77
CA ASP A 7 -9.42 2.12 -7.95
C ASP A 7 -8.72 3.03 -6.91
N ALA A 8 -8.17 4.16 -7.36
CA ALA A 8 -7.50 5.10 -6.47
C ALA A 8 -8.42 5.74 -5.42
N GLU A 9 -9.69 5.98 -5.74
CA GLU A 9 -10.68 6.43 -4.77
C GLU A 9 -11.04 5.34 -3.75
N GLN A 10 -11.26 4.12 -4.23
CA GLN A 10 -11.53 2.97 -3.38
C GLN A 10 -10.37 2.74 -2.39
N TRP A 11 -9.12 2.76 -2.86
CA TRP A 11 -7.96 2.56 -2.00
C TRP A 11 -7.80 3.67 -0.96
N ARG A 12 -8.01 4.93 -1.33
CA ARG A 12 -8.05 6.04 -0.34
C ARG A 12 -9.11 5.82 0.72
N HIS A 13 -10.28 5.32 0.33
CA HIS A 13 -11.36 5.07 1.29
C HIS A 13 -10.96 3.97 2.30
N PHE A 14 -10.41 2.85 1.82
CA PHE A 14 -10.05 1.72 2.68
C PHE A 14 -8.80 1.96 3.53
N HIS A 15 -7.81 2.69 3.01
CA HIS A 15 -6.52 2.91 3.66
C HIS A 15 -6.40 4.29 4.32
N ARG A 16 -7.49 4.89 4.79
CA ARG A 16 -7.47 6.23 5.42
C ARG A 16 -6.93 6.28 6.85
N ASN A 17 -6.80 5.13 7.51
CA ASN A 17 -6.44 5.08 8.93
C ASN A 17 -5.02 4.53 9.12
N CYS A 18 -4.10 5.42 9.51
CA CYS A 18 -2.69 5.12 9.74
C CYS A 18 -2.45 4.13 10.89
N PHE A 19 -3.41 3.97 11.81
CA PHE A 19 -3.27 3.10 12.99
C PHE A 19 -3.87 1.71 12.80
N VAL A 20 -4.26 1.36 11.57
CA VAL A 20 -4.70 0.02 11.19
C VAL A 20 -3.70 -0.53 10.19
N GLU A 21 -3.32 -1.79 10.36
CA GLU A 21 -2.42 -2.47 9.43
C GLU A 21 -3.05 -2.58 8.03
N GLY A 22 -2.26 -2.29 6.99
CA GLY A 22 -2.71 -2.36 5.61
C GLY A 22 -2.74 -3.80 5.10
N ALA A 23 -3.82 -4.18 4.43
CA ALA A 23 -3.93 -5.43 3.68
C ALA A 23 -4.15 -5.09 2.20
N PHE A 24 -3.40 -5.73 1.31
CA PHE A 24 -3.38 -5.39 -0.12
C PHE A 24 -3.71 -6.61 -0.96
N ARG A 25 -4.46 -6.42 -2.05
CA ARG A 25 -4.81 -7.47 -3.00
C ARG A 25 -3.89 -7.48 -4.21
N SER A 26 -3.09 -6.42 -4.39
CA SER A 26 -2.17 -6.28 -5.51
C SER A 26 -0.99 -5.38 -5.17
N LEU A 27 0.07 -5.50 -5.96
CA LEU A 27 1.24 -4.63 -5.86
C LEU A 27 0.92 -3.16 -6.23
N ASP A 28 -0.02 -2.95 -7.15
CA ASP A 28 -0.45 -1.60 -7.54
C ASP A 28 -1.17 -0.90 -6.37
N GLU A 29 -2.03 -1.63 -5.64
CA GLU A 29 -2.70 -1.13 -4.42
C GLU A 29 -1.66 -0.82 -3.32
N ALA A 30 -0.72 -1.73 -3.07
CA ALA A 30 0.34 -1.52 -2.08
C ALA A 30 1.21 -0.30 -2.41
N ARG A 31 1.64 -0.15 -3.67
CA ARG A 31 2.46 0.99 -4.10
C ARG A 31 1.69 2.31 -4.05
N PHE A 32 0.39 2.30 -4.35
CA PHE A 32 -0.44 3.47 -4.18
C PHE A 32 -0.49 3.90 -2.70
N VAL A 33 -0.76 2.97 -1.79
CA VAL A 33 -0.86 3.26 -0.34
C VAL A 33 0.50 3.70 0.21
N LEU A 34 1.60 3.07 -0.22
CA LEU A 34 2.96 3.46 0.16
C LEU A 34 3.24 4.94 -0.15
N ASN A 35 2.88 5.39 -1.36
CA ASN A 35 3.04 6.78 -1.76
C ASN A 35 2.07 7.71 -1.04
N ALA A 36 0.83 7.28 -0.82
CA ALA A 36 -0.19 8.09 -0.14
C ALA A 36 0.15 8.37 1.32
N HIS A 37 0.87 7.47 1.99
CA HIS A 37 1.20 7.56 3.43
C HIS A 37 2.67 7.92 3.70
N SER A 38 3.46 8.29 2.68
CA SER A 38 4.90 8.56 2.84
C SER A 38 5.24 9.75 3.76
N GLY A 39 4.25 10.58 4.08
CA GLY A 39 4.38 11.76 4.95
C GLY A 39 3.91 11.57 6.39
N ASP A 40 3.30 10.43 6.74
CA ASP A 40 2.58 10.25 8.02
C ASP A 40 3.50 9.88 9.20
N GLY A 41 4.79 9.69 8.92
CA GLY A 41 5.81 9.41 9.92
C GLY A 41 6.01 7.90 10.21
N PRO A 42 6.94 7.57 11.11
CA PRO A 42 7.45 6.21 11.28
C PRO A 42 6.43 5.23 11.89
N ASN A 43 5.34 5.73 12.47
CA ASN A 43 4.33 4.91 13.14
C ASN A 43 3.10 4.63 12.26
N CYS A 44 3.12 5.04 10.99
CA CYS A 44 2.01 4.76 10.08
C CYS A 44 2.02 3.28 9.66
N LEU A 45 1.09 2.50 10.20
CA LEU A 45 0.98 1.07 9.92
C LEU A 45 0.61 0.79 8.46
N GLN A 46 -0.12 1.69 7.80
CA GLN A 46 -0.43 1.58 6.37
C GLN A 46 0.84 1.69 5.52
N TYR A 47 1.70 2.68 5.80
CA TYR A 47 2.98 2.85 5.13
C TYR A 47 3.89 1.63 5.35
N LEU A 48 4.04 1.19 6.60
CA LEU A 48 4.90 0.06 6.95
C LEU A 48 4.45 -1.24 6.28
N ALA A 49 3.15 -1.55 6.33
CA ALA A 49 2.60 -2.73 5.69
C ALA A 49 2.77 -2.66 4.15
N ALA A 50 2.53 -1.49 3.55
CA ALA A 50 2.68 -1.29 2.10
C ALA A 50 4.14 -1.46 1.65
N ALA A 51 5.09 -0.99 2.45
CA ALA A 51 6.52 -1.15 2.19
C ALA A 51 6.92 -2.63 2.26
N ALA A 52 6.45 -3.35 3.28
CA ALA A 52 6.70 -4.78 3.45
C ALA A 52 6.11 -5.60 2.30
N TYR A 53 4.83 -5.38 1.95
CA TYR A 53 4.17 -6.07 0.83
C TYR A 53 4.87 -5.81 -0.50
N SER A 54 5.25 -4.55 -0.75
CA SER A 54 5.95 -4.17 -1.98
C SER A 54 7.35 -4.78 -2.10
N SER A 55 7.98 -5.07 -0.96
CA SER A 55 9.31 -5.69 -0.90
C SER A 55 9.25 -7.21 -0.91
N GLY A 56 8.21 -7.82 -0.32
CA GLY A 56 8.04 -9.28 -0.24
C GLY A 56 7.78 -9.95 -1.59
N LEU A 57 7.07 -9.29 -2.52
CA LEU A 57 6.94 -9.76 -3.91
C LEU A 57 8.27 -9.71 -4.68
N ALA A 58 9.26 -8.93 -4.24
CA ALA A 58 10.58 -8.94 -4.88
C ALA A 58 11.39 -10.19 -4.51
N ASP A 59 11.10 -10.83 -3.37
CA ASP A 59 11.78 -12.06 -2.92
C ASP A 59 11.26 -13.30 -3.68
N GLU A 60 9.94 -13.43 -3.88
CA GLU A 60 9.37 -14.51 -4.73
C GLU A 60 9.70 -14.37 -6.22
N ALA A 61 10.06 -13.18 -6.69
CA ALA A 61 10.50 -12.97 -8.08
C ALA A 61 11.99 -13.36 -8.31
N LEU A 62 12.72 -13.72 -7.25
CA LEU A 62 14.13 -14.11 -7.27
C LEU A 62 14.36 -15.56 -6.81
N ALA A 63 13.32 -16.32 -6.48
CA ALA A 63 13.35 -17.75 -6.17
C ALA A 63 12.88 -18.59 -7.37
#